data_AF-A0A7X7L2B1-F1
#
_entry.id   AF-A0A7X7L2B1-F1
#
_cell.length_a   1.000
_cell.length_b   1.000
_cell.length_c   1.000
_cell.angle_alpha   90.00
_cell.angle_beta   90.00
_cell.angle_gamma   90.00
#
_symmetry.space_group_name_H-M   'P 1'
#
loop_
_entity.id
_entity.type
_entity.pdbx_description
1 polymer ?
#
loop_
_entity_poly.entity_id
_entity_poly.type
_entity_poly.pdbx_seq_one_letter_code
_entity_poly.pdbx_strand_id
1 'polypeptide(L)'
;MAVLTGLDLLENSRELQDSVHGKIAYVCHPASVNRKLQLGVSILQRIFKDRFVKIFSPQHGFRGDVQANMIESQGFFDQYFKLKIISLYAETRQPTPEMLDDIDTIIFDLQDVGTRVYTYIHTLTLLMEACQGRAIEVIVLDRPNPINGVTIEGNLLDPDLSSFVGRYPLPMRHGLTIGEVALYTQRFEDITCQLRVVPMQNWERALYFDQTKLPWVLPSPNVPSPDTALVYPGMVIFEGTSFSEGRGTTRPFEIFGDPTLDPYASYPRINKTLDLFKIKGVKLRPLYFLPTFDKYAGTPCGGYQIHITNRKIFKPWRLAQVLCRELRLILGDNFAWLPPPYGYEHIKLPIDILNGSANLRNWVERNGSLAELDEIERHGISHFLEKREEILLYRE
;
A
#
# COMPACT_ATOMS: atom_id res chain seq x y z
N MET A 1 -24.86 -2.11 7.74
CA MET A 1 -25.20 -0.94 6.89
C MET A 1 -24.09 -0.75 5.85
N ALA A 2 -24.25 0.11 4.85
CA ALA A 2 -23.11 0.45 3.98
C ALA A 2 -22.14 1.35 4.76
N VAL A 3 -20.83 1.18 4.51
CA VAL A 3 -19.81 2.05 5.09
C VAL A 3 -19.95 3.46 4.51
N LEU A 4 -19.74 4.48 5.35
CA LEU A 4 -19.61 5.87 4.92
C LEU A 4 -18.17 6.29 5.17
N THR A 5 -17.46 6.69 4.11
CA THR A 5 -16.07 7.15 4.19
C THR A 5 -16.00 8.55 4.82
N GLY A 6 -14.80 9.01 5.22
CA GLY A 6 -14.60 10.39 5.66
C GLY A 6 -15.11 11.42 4.64
N LEU A 7 -14.98 11.13 3.33
CA LEU A 7 -15.52 11.96 2.25
C LEU A 7 -17.05 11.97 2.21
N ASP A 8 -17.70 10.81 2.39
CA ASP A 8 -19.16 10.75 2.49
C ASP A 8 -19.67 11.59 3.69
N LEU A 9 -18.96 11.54 4.82
CA LEU A 9 -19.34 12.31 6.01
C LEU A 9 -19.11 13.81 5.81
N LEU A 10 -17.98 14.21 5.25
CA LEU A 10 -17.70 15.61 4.91
C LEU A 10 -18.75 16.17 3.95
N GLU A 11 -19.15 15.41 2.93
CA GLU A 11 -20.16 15.85 1.96
C GLU A 11 -21.53 16.08 2.62
N ASN A 12 -21.90 15.28 3.62
CA ASN A 12 -23.26 15.25 4.17
C ASN A 12 -23.39 15.91 5.56
N SER A 13 -22.31 16.46 6.13
CA SER A 13 -22.33 17.15 7.42
C SER A 13 -21.98 18.62 7.28
N ARG A 14 -22.94 19.50 7.53
CA ARG A 14 -22.72 20.96 7.51
C ARG A 14 -21.74 21.39 8.60
N GLU A 15 -21.83 20.78 9.78
CA GLU A 15 -20.91 21.03 10.89
C GLU A 15 -19.46 20.73 10.52
N LEU A 16 -19.20 19.57 9.89
CA LEU A 16 -17.86 19.23 9.40
C LEU A 16 -17.39 20.25 8.37
N GLN A 17 -18.24 20.65 7.42
CA GLN A 17 -17.87 21.64 6.40
C GLN A 17 -17.53 23.01 6.99
N ASP A 18 -18.32 23.49 7.95
CA ASP A 18 -18.12 24.79 8.59
C ASP A 18 -16.87 24.81 9.48
N SER A 19 -16.46 23.64 9.99
CA SER A 19 -15.22 23.45 10.76
C SER A 19 -13.93 23.40 9.92
N VAL A 20 -14.02 23.40 8.59
CA VAL A 20 -12.85 23.46 7.70
C VAL A 20 -12.62 24.92 7.31
N HIS A 21 -11.50 25.49 7.74
CA HIS A 21 -11.24 26.93 7.67
C HIS A 21 -10.21 27.31 6.60
N GLY A 22 -10.19 28.59 6.23
CA GLY A 22 -9.15 29.16 5.37
C GLY A 22 -9.08 28.56 3.96
N LYS A 23 -7.90 28.70 3.33
CA LYS A 23 -7.51 28.16 2.03
C LYS A 23 -7.18 26.68 2.15
N ILE A 24 -7.82 25.88 1.33
CA ILE A 24 -7.84 24.43 1.39
C ILE A 24 -7.03 23.85 0.24
N ALA A 25 -6.15 22.92 0.56
CA ALA A 25 -5.57 22.01 -0.42
C ALA A 25 -6.07 20.58 -0.22
N TYR A 26 -5.96 19.77 -1.26
CA TYR A 26 -6.48 18.40 -1.26
C TYR A 26 -5.46 17.42 -1.80
N VAL A 27 -5.13 16.40 -1.02
CA VAL A 27 -4.28 15.28 -1.44
C VAL A 27 -5.20 14.14 -1.86
N CYS A 28 -5.22 13.85 -3.17
CA CYS A 28 -6.19 12.91 -3.73
C CYS A 28 -5.65 12.14 -4.95
N HIS A 29 -6.39 11.11 -5.35
CA HIS A 29 -6.16 10.33 -6.55
C HIS A 29 -7.51 9.86 -7.13
N PRO A 30 -7.54 9.09 -8.24
CA PRO A 30 -8.81 8.70 -8.86
C PRO A 30 -9.77 7.92 -7.97
N ALA A 31 -9.29 7.14 -6.99
CA ALA A 31 -10.16 6.41 -6.05
C ALA A 31 -10.65 7.26 -4.86
N SER A 32 -10.30 8.55 -4.83
CA SER A 32 -10.86 9.52 -3.90
C SER A 32 -12.28 9.90 -4.33
N VAL A 33 -13.20 8.94 -4.23
CA VAL A 33 -14.61 9.09 -4.58
C VAL A 33 -15.51 8.83 -3.37
N ASN A 34 -16.70 9.43 -3.38
CA ASN A 34 -17.77 9.06 -2.45
C ASN A 34 -18.43 7.74 -2.86
N ARG A 35 -19.38 7.23 -2.07
CA ARG A 35 -20.11 5.98 -2.37
C ARG A 35 -20.91 6.01 -3.69
N LYS A 36 -21.12 7.19 -4.28
CA LYS A 36 -21.84 7.41 -5.54
C LYS A 36 -20.89 7.58 -6.73
N LEU A 37 -19.59 7.28 -6.57
CA LEU A 37 -18.55 7.47 -7.60
C LEU A 37 -18.34 8.94 -8.01
N GLN A 38 -18.72 9.89 -7.17
CA GLN A 38 -18.41 11.29 -7.42
C GLN A 38 -17.01 11.61 -6.90
N LEU A 39 -16.18 12.20 -7.76
CA LEU A 39 -14.82 12.61 -7.42
C LEU A 39 -14.81 13.59 -6.25
N GLY A 40 -13.93 13.36 -5.30
CA GLY A 40 -13.71 14.23 -4.14
C GLY A 40 -13.37 15.66 -4.56
N VAL A 41 -12.61 15.83 -5.65
CA VAL A 41 -12.31 17.17 -6.21
C VAL A 41 -13.59 17.94 -6.52
N SER A 42 -14.54 17.32 -7.22
CA SER A 42 -15.82 17.95 -7.57
C SER A 42 -16.67 18.25 -6.33
N ILE A 43 -16.61 17.38 -5.32
CA ILE A 43 -17.30 17.57 -4.04
C ILE A 43 -16.71 18.76 -3.28
N LEU A 44 -15.39 18.82 -3.15
CA LEU A 44 -14.68 19.90 -2.46
C LEU A 44 -14.87 21.25 -3.17
N GLN A 45 -14.84 21.29 -4.51
CA GLN A 45 -15.15 22.50 -5.27
C GLN A 45 -16.55 23.04 -4.96
N ARG A 46 -17.55 22.15 -4.86
CA ARG A 46 -18.93 22.55 -4.56
C ARG A 46 -19.08 23.08 -3.12
N ILE A 47 -18.41 22.45 -2.16
CA ILE A 47 -18.50 22.80 -0.73
C ILE A 47 -17.72 24.09 -0.43
N PHE A 48 -16.47 24.14 -0.88
CA PHE A 48 -15.51 25.16 -0.44
C PHE A 48 -15.29 26.29 -1.45
N LYS A 49 -15.72 26.11 -2.71
CA LYS A 49 -15.65 27.13 -3.77
C LYS A 49 -14.23 27.71 -3.87
N ASP A 50 -14.11 29.03 -3.84
CA ASP A 50 -12.86 29.78 -4.00
C ASP A 50 -11.83 29.50 -2.90
N ARG A 51 -12.23 28.86 -1.79
CA ARG A 51 -11.29 28.42 -0.75
C ARG A 51 -10.49 27.20 -1.16
N PHE A 52 -10.95 26.38 -2.11
CA PHE A 52 -10.19 25.22 -2.57
C PHE A 52 -9.20 25.65 -3.65
N VAL A 53 -7.91 25.70 -3.29
CA VAL A 53 -6.89 26.42 -4.08
C VAL A 53 -5.86 25.53 -4.75
N LYS A 54 -5.57 24.34 -4.22
CA LYS A 54 -4.47 23.48 -4.69
C LYS A 54 -4.79 21.99 -4.54
N ILE A 55 -4.26 21.17 -5.45
CA ILE A 55 -4.30 19.72 -5.36
C ILE A 55 -2.87 19.19 -5.29
N PHE A 56 -2.65 18.22 -4.41
CA PHE A 56 -1.45 17.41 -4.34
C PHE A 56 -1.74 16.00 -4.85
N SER A 57 -0.89 15.46 -5.72
CA SER A 57 -1.02 14.09 -6.21
C SER A 57 0.10 13.18 -5.67
N PRO A 58 -0.21 11.94 -5.27
CA PRO A 58 0.78 10.99 -4.77
C PRO A 58 1.49 10.26 -5.93
N GLN A 59 2.12 9.12 -5.62
CA GLN A 59 2.52 8.12 -6.62
C GLN A 59 1.36 7.79 -7.57
N HIS A 60 1.67 7.52 -8.84
CA HIS A 60 0.72 7.34 -9.96
C HIS A 60 0.04 8.62 -10.46
N GLY A 61 0.22 9.75 -9.79
CA GLY A 61 -0.26 11.07 -10.23
C GLY A 61 -1.77 11.26 -10.07
N PHE A 62 -2.24 12.47 -10.38
CA PHE A 62 -3.64 12.85 -10.19
C PHE A 62 -4.61 12.04 -11.05
N ARG A 63 -4.20 11.66 -12.27
CA ARG A 63 -5.01 10.88 -13.21
C ARG A 63 -4.89 9.37 -13.00
N GLY A 64 -3.90 8.92 -12.23
CA GLY A 64 -3.64 7.49 -12.00
C GLY A 64 -3.21 6.74 -13.26
N ASP A 65 -2.61 7.41 -14.24
CA ASP A 65 -2.24 6.87 -15.56
C ASP A 65 -0.79 6.35 -15.63
N VAL A 66 -0.02 6.44 -14.53
CA VAL A 66 1.39 6.02 -14.46
C VAL A 66 1.52 4.62 -13.85
N GLN A 67 2.10 3.68 -14.60
CA GLN A 67 2.01 2.22 -14.37
C GLN A 67 2.75 1.68 -13.15
N ALA A 68 4.00 2.09 -12.93
CA ALA A 68 4.93 1.37 -12.06
C ALA A 68 5.72 2.30 -11.14
N ASN A 69 6.42 1.68 -10.18
CA ASN A 69 7.33 2.36 -9.26
C ASN A 69 8.45 3.07 -10.03
N MET A 70 8.97 4.16 -9.45
CA MET A 70 10.04 5.00 -10.02
C MET A 70 9.73 5.70 -11.35
N ILE A 71 8.46 5.72 -11.79
CA ILE A 71 8.02 6.58 -12.88
C ILE A 71 7.40 7.83 -12.29
N GLU A 72 8.04 8.97 -12.53
CA GLU A 72 7.57 10.26 -12.04
C GLU A 72 6.25 10.67 -12.71
N SER A 73 5.40 11.36 -11.96
CA SER A 73 4.18 11.99 -12.47
C SER A 73 4.31 13.50 -12.24
N GLN A 74 4.39 14.29 -13.32
CA GLN A 74 4.65 15.73 -13.22
C GLN A 74 3.38 16.51 -12.84
N GLY A 75 3.55 17.65 -12.15
CA GLY A 75 2.47 18.59 -11.87
C GLY A 75 2.00 19.33 -13.14
N PHE A 76 0.75 19.81 -13.14
CA PHE A 76 0.19 20.55 -14.26
C PHE A 76 -0.98 21.43 -13.81
N PHE A 77 -1.42 22.35 -14.66
CA PHE A 77 -2.69 23.07 -14.44
C PHE A 77 -3.83 22.32 -15.12
N ASP A 78 -4.80 21.84 -14.34
CA ASP A 78 -5.92 21.09 -14.90
C ASP A 78 -6.95 22.05 -15.52
N GLN A 79 -7.25 21.85 -16.80
CA GLN A 79 -8.13 22.76 -17.56
C GLN A 79 -9.61 22.59 -17.22
N TYR A 80 -10.03 21.43 -16.70
CA TYR A 80 -11.40 21.19 -16.32
C TYR A 80 -11.66 21.71 -14.90
N PHE A 81 -10.80 21.34 -13.95
CA PHE A 81 -10.93 21.75 -12.55
C PHE A 81 -10.42 23.17 -12.28
N LYS A 82 -9.66 23.77 -13.20
CA LYS A 82 -9.05 25.11 -13.04
C LYS A 82 -8.18 25.22 -11.77
N LEU A 83 -7.51 24.13 -11.42
CA LEU A 83 -6.65 24.02 -10.24
C LEU A 83 -5.24 23.61 -10.62
N LYS A 84 -4.26 24.09 -9.86
CA LYS A 84 -2.88 23.62 -9.96
C LYS A 84 -2.78 22.25 -9.27
N ILE A 85 -2.26 21.27 -10.02
CA ILE A 85 -1.88 19.95 -9.54
C ILE A 85 -0.37 19.98 -9.25
N ILE A 86 0.00 19.71 -8.00
CA ILE A 86 1.38 19.65 -7.53
C ILE A 86 1.70 18.19 -7.24
N SER A 87 2.80 17.68 -7.81
CA SER A 87 3.21 16.29 -7.60
C SER A 87 4.03 16.13 -6.33
N LEU A 88 3.69 15.12 -5.52
CA LEU A 88 4.49 14.63 -4.38
C LEU A 88 5.18 13.29 -4.72
N TYR A 89 5.47 13.07 -6.00
CA TYR A 89 6.20 11.87 -6.44
C TYR A 89 7.19 12.13 -7.59
N ALA A 90 7.28 13.37 -8.09
CA ALA A 90 8.30 13.81 -9.04
C ALA A 90 9.56 14.29 -8.30
N GLU A 91 9.90 15.58 -8.42
CA GLU A 91 11.10 16.17 -7.82
C GLU A 91 11.19 15.97 -6.30
N THR A 92 10.04 15.97 -5.61
CA THR A 92 9.97 15.77 -4.17
C THR A 92 8.89 14.76 -3.80
N ARG A 93 9.09 14.08 -2.66
CA ARG A 93 8.05 13.23 -2.02
C ARG A 93 7.41 13.91 -0.81
N GLN A 94 8.09 14.91 -0.27
CA GLN A 94 7.62 15.77 0.80
C GLN A 94 7.28 17.15 0.20
N PRO A 95 6.16 17.78 0.58
CA PRO A 95 5.86 19.15 0.15
C PRO A 95 6.97 20.12 0.58
N THR A 96 7.38 21.01 -0.32
CA THR A 96 8.32 22.08 0.04
C THR A 96 7.60 23.21 0.78
N PRO A 97 8.32 24.09 1.50
CA PRO A 97 7.74 25.28 2.11
C PRO A 97 6.85 26.09 1.17
N GLU A 98 7.32 26.31 -0.07
CA GLU A 98 6.66 27.14 -1.08
C GLU A 98 5.37 26.48 -1.61
N MET A 99 5.37 25.15 -1.66
CA MET A 99 4.16 24.40 -2.02
C MET A 99 3.05 24.62 -0.98
N LEU A 100 3.45 24.76 0.29
CA LEU A 100 2.56 24.95 1.44
C LEU A 100 2.14 26.41 1.68
N ASP A 101 2.71 27.38 0.96
CA ASP A 101 2.29 28.78 1.05
C ASP A 101 0.82 28.95 0.70
N ASP A 102 0.14 29.92 1.34
CA ASP A 102 -1.27 30.20 1.11
C ASP A 102 -2.21 28.99 1.34
N ILE A 103 -1.88 28.12 2.28
CA ILE A 103 -2.73 27.00 2.71
C ILE A 103 -2.93 27.09 4.22
N ASP A 104 -4.18 26.99 4.66
CA ASP A 104 -4.56 26.93 6.07
C ASP A 104 -5.00 25.51 6.46
N THR A 105 -5.51 24.72 5.50
CA THR A 105 -5.96 23.34 5.73
C THR A 105 -5.62 22.43 4.56
N ILE A 106 -5.15 21.22 4.86
CA ILE A 106 -4.91 20.16 3.88
C ILE A 106 -5.81 18.99 4.21
N ILE A 107 -6.74 18.70 3.29
CA ILE A 107 -7.56 17.50 3.36
C ILE A 107 -6.81 16.37 2.66
N PHE A 108 -6.61 15.25 3.35
CA PHE A 108 -5.96 14.06 2.85
C PHE A 108 -6.98 12.95 2.65
N ASP A 109 -7.09 12.42 1.44
CA ASP A 109 -8.10 11.43 1.09
C ASP A 109 -7.58 10.46 0.02
N LEU A 110 -6.90 9.40 0.43
CA LEU A 110 -6.41 8.35 -0.47
C LEU A 110 -6.90 6.98 0.00
N GLN A 111 -7.50 6.20 -0.89
CA GLN A 111 -7.70 4.76 -0.69
C GLN A 111 -6.34 4.03 -0.71
N ASP A 112 -5.93 3.49 0.42
CA ASP A 112 -4.74 2.63 0.57
C ASP A 112 -5.09 1.14 0.39
N VAL A 113 -4.10 0.24 0.43
CA VAL A 113 -4.28 -1.21 0.31
C VAL A 113 -3.93 -2.01 1.58
N GLY A 114 -3.58 -1.33 2.69
CA GLY A 114 -3.32 -1.96 3.98
C GLY A 114 -1.95 -2.64 4.09
N THR A 115 -0.99 -2.19 3.28
CA THR A 115 0.34 -2.79 3.14
C THR A 115 1.42 -1.74 3.36
N ARG A 116 2.42 -2.04 4.20
CA ARG A 116 3.50 -1.09 4.55
C ARG A 116 4.18 -0.46 3.33
N VAL A 117 4.45 -1.25 2.29
CA VAL A 117 5.17 -0.79 1.11
C VAL A 117 4.31 -0.05 0.08
N TYR A 118 3.01 0.10 0.34
CA TYR A 118 2.15 0.93 -0.49
C TYR A 118 2.27 2.39 -0.02
N THR A 119 2.82 3.26 -0.86
CA THR A 119 3.46 4.48 -0.36
C THR A 119 2.51 5.60 0.03
N TYR A 120 1.19 5.43 -0.08
CA TYR A 120 0.22 6.48 0.26
C TYR A 120 0.23 6.82 1.75
N ILE A 121 0.41 5.82 2.63
CA ILE A 121 0.61 6.09 4.06
C ILE A 121 1.89 6.89 4.32
N HIS A 122 2.93 6.75 3.50
CA HIS A 122 4.18 7.49 3.64
C HIS A 122 4.11 8.89 3.03
N THR A 123 3.29 9.08 1.99
CA THR A 123 2.90 10.41 1.52
C THR A 123 2.20 11.21 2.63
N LEU A 124 1.30 10.57 3.39
CA LEU A 124 0.65 11.21 4.54
C LEU A 124 1.67 11.64 5.60
N THR A 125 2.60 10.77 5.97
CA THR A 125 3.50 11.07 7.09
C THR A 125 4.55 12.11 6.72
N LEU A 126 5.02 12.12 5.45
CA LEU A 126 5.88 13.20 4.95
C LEU A 126 5.15 14.55 4.90
N LEU A 127 3.86 14.54 4.52
CA LEU A 127 3.01 15.73 4.56
C LEU A 127 2.85 16.25 6.00
N MET A 128 2.57 15.36 6.96
CA MET A 128 2.44 15.72 8.37
C MET A 128 3.74 16.33 8.91
N GLU A 129 4.90 15.75 8.57
CA GLU A 129 6.22 16.32 8.90
C GLU A 129 6.45 17.69 8.27
N ALA A 130 6.04 17.89 7.00
CA ALA A 130 6.16 19.19 6.34
C ALA A 130 5.28 20.27 6.99
N CYS A 131 4.17 19.87 7.62
CA CYS A 131 3.28 20.74 8.37
C CYS A 131 3.72 20.99 9.82
N GLN A 132 4.76 20.31 10.31
CA GLN A 132 5.24 20.50 11.68
C GLN A 132 5.68 21.94 11.94
N GLY A 133 5.23 22.51 13.07
CA GLY A 133 5.52 23.90 13.44
C GLY A 133 4.79 24.96 12.59
N ARG A 134 3.90 24.57 11.67
CA ARG A 134 3.08 25.49 10.86
C ARG A 134 1.66 25.56 11.39
N ALA A 135 1.00 26.70 11.13
CA ALA A 135 -0.43 26.88 11.38
C ALA A 135 -1.28 26.28 10.25
N ILE A 136 -1.02 25.01 9.90
CA ILE A 136 -1.75 24.27 8.86
C ILE A 136 -2.40 23.06 9.52
N GLU A 137 -3.73 22.96 9.40
CA GLU A 137 -4.47 21.78 9.82
C GLU A 137 -4.39 20.68 8.74
N VAL A 138 -4.06 19.45 9.14
CA VAL A 138 -4.14 18.26 8.30
C VAL A 138 -5.38 17.47 8.70
N ILE A 139 -6.35 17.36 7.79
CA ILE A 139 -7.59 16.60 7.98
C ILE A 139 -7.51 15.31 7.18
N VAL A 140 -7.48 14.15 7.83
CA VAL A 140 -7.52 12.85 7.16
C VAL A 140 -8.97 12.39 7.05
N LEU A 141 -9.46 12.26 5.82
CA LEU A 141 -10.73 11.60 5.52
C LEU A 141 -10.49 10.10 5.49
N ASP A 142 -10.84 9.42 6.57
CA ASP A 142 -10.43 8.03 6.72
C ASP A 142 -11.18 7.10 5.76
N ARG A 143 -10.52 5.99 5.40
CA ARG A 143 -10.99 5.00 4.43
C ARG A 143 -10.76 3.57 4.91
N PRO A 144 -11.54 2.59 4.41
CA PRO A 144 -11.38 1.19 4.80
C PRO A 144 -9.97 0.69 4.48
N ASN A 145 -9.38 -0.05 5.42
CA ASN A 145 -8.32 -0.99 5.06
C ASN A 145 -8.99 -2.14 4.26
N PRO A 146 -8.67 -2.32 2.97
CA PRO A 146 -9.41 -3.24 2.11
C PRO A 146 -9.18 -4.71 2.44
N ILE A 147 -8.09 -5.01 3.13
CA ILE A 147 -7.71 -6.34 3.59
C ILE A 147 -7.97 -6.51 5.09
N ASN A 148 -8.96 -5.82 5.64
CA ASN A 148 -9.39 -5.83 7.04
C ASN A 148 -8.40 -5.15 8.02
N GLY A 149 -8.91 -4.77 9.19
CA GLY A 149 -8.16 -4.17 10.29
C GLY A 149 -7.79 -5.13 11.42
N VAL A 150 -8.06 -6.44 11.29
CA VAL A 150 -7.82 -7.45 12.35
C VAL A 150 -6.52 -8.21 12.13
N THR A 151 -6.23 -8.56 10.88
CA THR A 151 -5.16 -9.49 10.57
C THR A 151 -3.83 -8.75 10.46
N ILE A 152 -2.91 -9.09 11.35
CA ILE A 152 -1.51 -8.67 11.29
C ILE A 152 -0.66 -9.79 10.68
N GLU A 153 0.32 -9.41 9.85
CA GLU A 153 1.22 -10.37 9.20
C GLU A 153 2.54 -9.72 8.75
N GLY A 154 3.63 -10.48 8.84
CA GLY A 154 4.97 -10.08 8.43
C GLY A 154 5.77 -9.38 9.52
N ASN A 155 7.09 -9.34 9.32
CA ASN A 155 8.02 -8.74 10.27
C ASN A 155 7.89 -7.20 10.31
N LEU A 156 8.26 -6.63 11.46
CA LEU A 156 8.47 -5.18 11.58
C LEU A 156 9.63 -4.73 10.69
N LEU A 157 9.54 -3.49 10.21
CA LEU A 157 10.63 -2.81 9.53
C LEU A 157 11.76 -2.51 10.53
N ASP A 158 12.98 -2.89 10.17
CA ASP A 158 14.21 -2.43 10.77
C ASP A 158 14.44 -0.94 10.39
N PRO A 159 14.59 -0.01 11.36
CA PRO A 159 14.86 1.40 11.10
C PRO A 159 16.06 1.64 10.18
N ASP A 160 17.08 0.77 10.19
CA ASP A 160 18.25 0.91 9.29
C ASP A 160 17.88 0.68 7.82
N LEU A 161 16.76 0.00 7.56
CA LEU A 161 16.18 -0.21 6.24
C LEU A 161 15.07 0.79 5.88
N SER A 162 14.88 1.83 6.70
CA SER A 162 13.90 2.88 6.42
C SER A 162 14.16 3.56 5.06
N SER A 163 13.08 3.77 4.31
CA SER A 163 13.05 4.34 2.96
C SER A 163 11.63 4.85 2.62
N PHE A 164 11.41 5.37 1.40
CA PHE A 164 10.08 5.85 0.99
C PHE A 164 9.02 4.73 0.95
N VAL A 165 9.42 3.48 0.73
CA VAL A 165 8.53 2.30 0.72
C VAL A 165 8.40 1.64 2.10
N GLY A 166 8.92 2.24 3.15
CA GLY A 166 8.85 1.69 4.49
C GLY A 166 9.55 2.62 5.45
N ARG A 167 8.79 3.43 6.20
CA ARG A 167 9.36 4.47 7.06
C ARG A 167 9.46 4.11 8.54
N TYR A 168 8.48 3.37 9.04
CA TYR A 168 8.28 3.10 10.48
C TYR A 168 8.20 1.60 10.75
N PRO A 169 8.46 1.15 11.99
CA PRO A 169 8.41 -0.27 12.40
C PRO A 169 6.97 -0.81 12.41
N LEU A 170 6.38 -0.91 11.22
CA LEU A 170 5.08 -1.52 10.94
C LEU A 170 5.31 -2.92 10.34
N PRO A 171 4.44 -3.89 10.63
CA PRO A 171 4.46 -5.17 9.92
C PRO A 171 3.97 -4.97 8.48
N MET A 172 4.30 -5.92 7.59
CA MET A 172 3.96 -5.82 6.16
C MET A 172 2.45 -5.61 5.95
N ARG A 173 1.62 -6.40 6.63
CA ARG A 173 0.19 -6.17 6.78
C ARG A 173 -0.06 -5.63 8.18
N HIS A 174 -0.22 -4.31 8.27
CA HIS A 174 -0.30 -3.58 9.54
C HIS A 174 -1.70 -3.53 10.15
N GLY A 175 -2.75 -3.83 9.37
CA GLY A 175 -4.13 -3.88 9.87
C GLY A 175 -4.62 -2.56 10.48
N LEU A 176 -4.12 -1.42 9.99
CA LEU A 176 -4.56 -0.06 10.37
C LEU A 176 -5.28 0.59 9.19
N THR A 177 -6.20 1.50 9.46
CA THR A 177 -6.66 2.48 8.45
C THR A 177 -5.62 3.58 8.23
N ILE A 178 -5.78 4.42 7.21
CA ILE A 178 -4.84 5.52 6.97
C ILE A 178 -4.93 6.60 8.07
N GLY A 179 -6.12 6.82 8.63
CA GLY A 179 -6.30 7.66 9.81
C GLY A 179 -5.60 7.10 11.06
N GLU A 180 -5.68 5.79 11.28
CA GLU A 180 -4.96 5.12 12.36
C GLU A 180 -3.43 5.17 12.18
N VAL A 181 -2.91 5.13 10.94
CA VAL A 181 -1.48 5.37 10.67
C VAL A 181 -1.07 6.81 11.03
N ALA A 182 -1.91 7.80 10.71
CA ALA A 182 -1.67 9.20 11.10
C ALA A 182 -1.48 9.32 12.62
N LEU A 183 -2.42 8.74 13.38
CA LEU A 183 -2.39 8.72 14.84
C LEU A 183 -1.18 7.95 15.39
N TYR A 184 -0.84 6.80 14.80
CA TYR A 184 0.35 6.03 15.16
C TYR A 184 1.61 6.89 15.07
N THR A 185 1.81 7.58 13.94
CA THR A 185 3.01 8.40 13.74
C THR A 185 3.05 9.66 14.61
N GLN A 186 1.90 10.29 14.83
CA GLN A 186 1.83 11.44 15.74
C GLN A 186 2.14 11.05 17.19
N ARG A 187 1.72 9.86 17.61
CA ARG A 187 1.89 9.39 18.99
C ARG A 187 3.26 8.78 19.27
N PHE A 188 3.85 8.10 18.29
CA PHE A 188 5.02 7.22 18.53
C PHE A 188 6.24 7.52 17.67
N GLU A 189 6.17 8.43 16.71
CA GLU A 189 7.25 8.70 15.74
C GLU A 189 7.58 10.21 15.65
N ASP A 190 7.32 10.97 16.72
CA ASP A 190 7.66 12.39 16.91
C ASP A 190 7.13 13.39 15.85
N ILE A 191 6.06 13.04 15.12
CA ILE A 191 5.44 13.93 14.12
C ILE A 191 4.36 14.82 14.77
N THR A 192 4.65 16.10 14.92
CA THR A 192 3.76 17.06 15.60
C THR A 192 3.16 18.07 14.62
N CYS A 193 1.98 17.76 14.09
CA CYS A 193 1.17 18.70 13.29
C CYS A 193 -0.25 18.83 13.87
N GLN A 194 -0.99 19.86 13.46
CA GLN A 194 -2.40 19.99 13.79
C GLN A 194 -3.19 18.93 13.01
N LEU A 195 -3.41 17.76 13.62
CA LEU A 195 -4.05 16.62 12.97
C LEU A 195 -5.51 16.48 13.41
N ARG A 196 -6.38 16.26 12.45
CA ARG A 196 -7.76 15.83 12.67
C ARG A 196 -8.09 14.64 11.78
N VAL A 197 -8.64 13.58 12.35
CA VAL A 197 -9.14 12.44 11.57
C VAL A 197 -10.66 12.49 11.55
N VAL A 198 -11.26 12.34 10.37
CA VAL A 198 -12.70 12.15 10.19
C VAL A 198 -12.94 10.63 10.08
N PRO A 199 -13.34 9.95 11.18
CA PRO A 199 -13.49 8.50 11.18
C PRO A 199 -14.70 8.09 10.34
N MET A 200 -14.63 6.91 9.73
CA MET A 200 -15.74 6.32 8.98
C MET A 200 -16.93 5.98 9.89
N GLN A 201 -18.10 5.80 9.28
CA GLN A 201 -19.24 5.15 9.93
C GLN A 201 -19.51 3.78 9.35
N ASN A 202 -19.97 2.86 10.21
CA ASN A 202 -20.34 1.48 9.88
C ASN A 202 -19.19 0.58 9.37
N TRP A 203 -17.94 1.04 9.42
CA TRP A 203 -16.79 0.16 9.20
C TRP A 203 -16.44 -0.54 10.51
N GLU A 204 -16.29 -1.86 10.43
CA GLU A 204 -15.80 -2.72 11.51
C GLU A 204 -14.51 -3.37 11.05
N ARG A 205 -13.57 -3.61 11.97
CA ARG A 205 -12.23 -4.08 11.61
C ARG A 205 -12.25 -5.39 10.85
N ALA A 206 -13.21 -6.27 11.11
CA ALA A 206 -13.32 -7.57 10.45
C ALA A 206 -13.77 -7.50 8.98
N LEU A 207 -14.26 -6.34 8.50
CA LEU A 207 -14.75 -6.20 7.15
C LEU A 207 -13.61 -6.21 6.13
N TYR A 208 -13.77 -7.05 5.11
CA TYR A 208 -13.06 -6.94 3.84
C TYR A 208 -13.75 -5.92 2.93
N PHE A 209 -13.03 -5.39 1.92
CA PHE A 209 -13.54 -4.32 1.07
C PHE A 209 -14.89 -4.65 0.41
N ASP A 210 -15.06 -5.87 -0.11
CA ASP A 210 -16.30 -6.35 -0.74
C ASP A 210 -17.52 -6.32 0.20
N GLN A 211 -17.28 -6.34 1.52
CA GLN A 211 -18.34 -6.28 2.52
C GLN A 211 -18.73 -4.85 2.90
N THR A 212 -17.93 -3.84 2.51
CA THR A 212 -18.20 -2.42 2.81
C THR A 212 -19.36 -1.85 1.98
N LYS A 213 -19.66 -2.48 0.84
CA LYS A 213 -20.58 -2.01 -0.21
C LYS A 213 -20.15 -0.73 -0.92
N LEU A 214 -18.90 -0.32 -0.75
CA LEU A 214 -18.30 0.78 -1.50
C LEU A 214 -17.84 0.28 -2.89
N PRO A 215 -17.85 1.15 -3.90
CA PRO A 215 -17.27 0.80 -5.19
C PRO A 215 -15.74 0.70 -5.09
N TRP A 216 -15.14 -0.32 -5.72
CA TRP A 216 -13.70 -0.40 -5.89
C TRP A 216 -13.30 0.42 -7.12
N VAL A 217 -12.66 1.57 -6.88
CA VAL A 217 -11.90 2.29 -7.89
C VAL A 217 -10.43 1.95 -7.64
N LEU A 218 -9.74 1.46 -8.67
CA LEU A 218 -8.36 0.99 -8.56
C LEU A 218 -7.44 2.07 -7.95
N PRO A 219 -6.82 1.82 -6.78
CA PRO A 219 -5.94 2.81 -6.15
C PRO A 219 -4.67 3.08 -6.95
N SER A 220 -4.25 2.14 -7.79
CA SER A 220 -3.17 2.25 -8.78
C SER A 220 -3.43 1.30 -9.95
N PRO A 221 -2.79 1.50 -11.13
CA PRO A 221 -3.05 0.71 -12.35
C PRO A 221 -2.95 -0.81 -12.16
N ASN A 222 -2.06 -1.25 -11.27
CA ASN A 222 -1.77 -2.66 -11.04
C ASN A 222 -2.42 -3.22 -9.76
N VAL A 223 -3.39 -2.51 -9.16
CA VAL A 223 -4.30 -3.05 -8.14
C VAL A 223 -5.76 -2.95 -8.63
N PRO A 224 -6.12 -3.66 -9.71
CA PRO A 224 -7.42 -3.50 -10.37
C PRO A 224 -8.59 -4.07 -9.56
N SER A 225 -8.35 -4.92 -8.56
CA SER A 225 -9.39 -5.57 -7.77
C SER A 225 -9.08 -5.66 -6.28
N PRO A 226 -10.09 -5.83 -5.41
CA PRO A 226 -9.89 -6.14 -4.00
C PRO A 226 -9.09 -7.44 -3.76
N ASP A 227 -9.20 -8.41 -4.67
CA ASP A 227 -8.42 -9.66 -4.59
C ASP A 227 -6.93 -9.40 -4.82
N THR A 228 -6.60 -8.46 -5.71
CA THR A 228 -5.22 -7.99 -5.89
C THR A 228 -4.68 -7.39 -4.59
N ALA A 229 -5.47 -6.58 -3.88
CA ALA A 229 -5.08 -6.04 -2.57
C ALA A 229 -4.83 -7.16 -1.53
N LEU A 230 -5.60 -8.26 -1.57
CA LEU A 230 -5.41 -9.40 -0.66
C LEU A 230 -4.10 -10.16 -0.86
N VAL A 231 -3.60 -10.26 -2.10
CA VAL A 231 -2.31 -10.94 -2.37
C VAL A 231 -1.11 -9.99 -2.29
N TYR A 232 -1.34 -8.69 -2.48
CA TYR A 232 -0.31 -7.66 -2.57
C TYR A 232 0.73 -7.67 -1.42
N PRO A 233 0.36 -7.81 -0.11
CA PRO A 233 1.34 -7.82 0.98
C PRO A 233 2.45 -8.88 0.82
N GLY A 234 2.16 -9.97 0.13
CA GLY A 234 3.18 -10.95 -0.24
C GLY A 234 3.77 -10.70 -1.60
N MET A 235 2.94 -10.45 -2.61
CA MET A 235 3.37 -10.54 -4.00
C MET A 235 4.21 -9.34 -4.45
N VAL A 236 4.11 -8.21 -3.76
CA VAL A 236 4.99 -7.06 -4.00
C VAL A 236 6.47 -7.37 -3.75
N ILE A 237 6.81 -8.35 -2.90
CA ILE A 237 8.23 -8.66 -2.63
C ILE A 237 8.97 -9.18 -3.86
N PHE A 238 8.24 -9.75 -4.83
CA PHE A 238 8.82 -10.22 -6.09
C PHE A 238 9.37 -9.07 -6.94
N GLU A 239 8.98 -7.82 -6.69
CA GLU A 239 9.64 -6.64 -7.26
C GLU A 239 11.12 -6.56 -6.89
N GLY A 240 11.55 -7.14 -5.76
CA GLY A 240 12.96 -7.25 -5.36
C GLY A 240 13.69 -8.46 -5.95
N THR A 241 13.07 -9.19 -6.89
CA THR A 241 13.59 -10.43 -7.47
C THR A 241 13.51 -10.42 -9.00
N SER A 242 14.18 -11.38 -9.65
CA SER A 242 14.09 -11.59 -11.10
C SER A 242 12.68 -12.01 -11.57
N PHE A 243 11.86 -12.63 -10.72
CA PHE A 243 10.52 -13.09 -11.10
C PHE A 243 9.60 -11.95 -11.48
N SER A 244 8.84 -12.10 -12.57
CA SER A 244 7.70 -11.23 -12.85
C SER A 244 6.61 -11.46 -11.81
N GLU A 245 6.11 -10.38 -11.21
CA GLU A 245 4.91 -10.34 -10.36
C GLU A 245 3.62 -10.16 -11.17
N GLY A 246 3.65 -10.48 -12.47
CA GLY A 246 2.46 -10.51 -13.32
C GLY A 246 2.01 -9.14 -13.83
N ARG A 247 2.78 -8.07 -13.61
CA ARG A 247 2.63 -6.82 -14.39
C ARG A 247 2.75 -7.13 -15.89
N GLY A 248 2.04 -6.36 -16.72
CA GLY A 248 1.90 -6.69 -18.14
C GLY A 248 0.82 -7.74 -18.44
N THR A 249 0.09 -8.23 -17.44
CA THR A 249 -1.06 -9.14 -17.59
C THR A 249 -2.36 -8.49 -17.10
N THR A 250 -3.49 -9.20 -17.22
CA THR A 250 -4.79 -8.75 -16.70
C THR A 250 -5.01 -9.10 -15.21
N ARG A 251 -4.00 -9.67 -14.55
CA ARG A 251 -4.03 -10.17 -13.17
C ARG A 251 -2.68 -9.90 -12.46
N PRO A 252 -2.22 -8.64 -12.39
CA PRO A 252 -0.99 -8.29 -11.70
C PRO A 252 -1.05 -8.72 -10.23
N PHE A 253 0.09 -9.15 -9.68
CA PHE A 253 0.29 -9.72 -8.34
C PHE A 253 -0.46 -11.03 -8.06
N GLU A 254 -1.57 -11.32 -8.72
CA GLU A 254 -2.25 -12.62 -8.64
C GLU A 254 -1.55 -13.71 -9.45
N ILE A 255 -0.62 -13.33 -10.32
CA ILE A 255 0.23 -14.20 -11.12
C ILE A 255 1.68 -13.84 -10.86
N PHE A 256 2.57 -14.83 -10.78
CA PHE A 256 4.01 -14.61 -10.77
C PHE A 256 4.73 -15.72 -11.56
N GLY A 257 5.94 -15.46 -12.06
CA GLY A 257 6.70 -16.46 -12.81
C GLY A 257 8.02 -15.96 -13.40
N ASP A 258 8.69 -16.87 -14.11
CA ASP A 258 10.00 -16.67 -14.72
C ASP A 258 10.09 -17.44 -16.06
N PRO A 259 10.82 -16.96 -17.09
CA PRO A 259 10.99 -17.66 -18.37
C PRO A 259 11.61 -19.05 -18.26
N THR A 260 12.40 -19.30 -17.21
CA THR A 260 13.14 -20.56 -17.02
C THR A 260 12.40 -21.57 -16.15
N LEU A 261 11.27 -21.19 -15.54
CA LEU A 261 10.49 -22.06 -14.67
C LEU A 261 9.53 -22.93 -15.49
N ASP A 262 9.65 -24.25 -15.38
CA ASP A 262 8.57 -25.17 -15.76
C ASP A 262 7.57 -25.29 -14.59
N PRO A 263 6.36 -24.72 -14.69
CA PRO A 263 5.43 -24.66 -13.58
C PRO A 263 4.75 -26.01 -13.31
N TYR A 264 4.67 -26.91 -14.29
CA TYR A 264 4.06 -28.22 -14.12
C TYR A 264 5.03 -29.19 -13.46
N ALA A 265 6.31 -29.15 -13.86
CA ALA A 265 7.35 -29.96 -13.24
C ALA A 265 7.64 -29.55 -11.80
N SER A 266 7.61 -28.25 -11.49
CA SER A 266 7.86 -27.74 -10.14
C SER A 266 6.67 -27.84 -9.18
N TYR A 267 5.44 -27.99 -9.70
CA TYR A 267 4.21 -27.95 -8.90
C TYR A 267 4.15 -28.98 -7.76
N PRO A 268 4.47 -30.28 -7.95
CA PRO A 268 4.41 -31.26 -6.86
C PRO A 268 5.33 -30.89 -5.68
N ARG A 269 6.51 -30.36 -5.99
CA ARG A 269 7.49 -29.93 -4.99
C ARG A 269 7.00 -28.70 -4.23
N ILE A 270 6.54 -27.67 -4.94
CA ILE A 270 5.99 -26.46 -4.32
C ILE A 270 4.79 -26.80 -3.46
N ASN A 271 3.83 -27.60 -3.96
CA ASN A 271 2.65 -27.97 -3.17
C ASN A 271 3.03 -28.72 -1.88
N LYS A 272 4.00 -29.64 -1.94
CA LYS A 272 4.54 -30.31 -0.74
C LYS A 272 5.17 -29.31 0.23
N THR A 273 5.93 -28.32 -0.26
CA THR A 273 6.51 -27.28 0.59
C THR A 273 5.43 -26.43 1.25
N LEU A 274 4.36 -26.06 0.55
CA LEU A 274 3.24 -25.32 1.15
C LEU A 274 2.61 -26.10 2.32
N ASP A 275 2.42 -27.41 2.18
CA ASP A 275 1.92 -28.28 3.25
C ASP A 275 2.88 -28.32 4.45
N LEU A 276 4.18 -28.48 4.20
CA LEU A 276 5.23 -28.51 5.24
C LEU A 276 5.31 -27.17 6.01
N PHE A 277 5.16 -26.06 5.32
CA PHE A 277 5.15 -24.72 5.90
C PHE A 277 3.76 -24.29 6.41
N LYS A 278 2.78 -25.20 6.37
CA LYS A 278 1.41 -24.98 6.86
C LYS A 278 0.74 -23.76 6.22
N ILE A 279 1.03 -23.51 4.94
CA ILE A 279 0.39 -22.45 4.16
C ILE A 279 -1.02 -22.90 3.80
N LYS A 280 -2.04 -22.13 4.23
CA LYS A 280 -3.46 -22.48 4.11
C LYS A 280 -4.26 -21.36 3.43
N GLY A 281 -5.48 -21.69 3.02
CA GLY A 281 -6.41 -20.72 2.42
C GLY A 281 -6.06 -20.31 0.98
N VAL A 282 -5.17 -21.05 0.32
CA VAL A 282 -4.69 -20.76 -1.03
C VAL A 282 -4.49 -22.05 -1.84
N LYS A 283 -4.62 -21.94 -3.16
CA LYS A 283 -4.16 -22.93 -4.14
C LYS A 283 -3.36 -22.22 -5.22
N LEU A 284 -2.29 -22.87 -5.68
CA LEU A 284 -1.52 -22.41 -6.83
C LEU A 284 -1.97 -23.19 -8.05
N ARG A 285 -2.23 -22.48 -9.15
CA ARG A 285 -2.54 -23.09 -10.44
C ARG A 285 -1.37 -22.84 -11.40
N PRO A 286 -0.67 -23.89 -11.88
CA PRO A 286 0.35 -23.74 -12.91
C PRO A 286 -0.21 -23.05 -14.16
N LEU A 287 0.56 -22.14 -14.76
CA LEU A 287 0.25 -21.52 -16.05
C LEU A 287 1.51 -21.02 -16.75
N TYR A 288 1.35 -20.72 -18.04
CA TYR A 288 2.23 -19.82 -18.77
C TYR A 288 1.52 -18.49 -19.03
N PHE A 289 2.26 -17.39 -19.01
CA PHE A 289 1.74 -16.05 -19.33
C PHE A 289 2.79 -15.23 -20.07
N LEU A 290 2.35 -14.19 -20.77
CA LEU A 290 3.21 -13.31 -21.57
C LEU A 290 3.00 -11.86 -21.12
N PRO A 291 3.92 -11.28 -20.33
CA PRO A 291 3.87 -9.87 -19.96
C PRO A 291 3.93 -8.97 -21.21
N THR A 292 3.11 -7.92 -21.24
CA THR A 292 3.10 -6.90 -22.30
C THR A 292 3.97 -5.68 -21.97
N PHE A 293 4.32 -5.49 -20.70
CA PHE A 293 5.23 -4.47 -20.20
C PHE A 293 5.89 -4.99 -18.90
N ASP A 294 6.84 -4.23 -18.35
CA ASP A 294 7.62 -4.59 -17.15
C ASP A 294 8.55 -5.82 -17.37
N LYS A 295 8.92 -6.52 -16.29
CA LYS A 295 9.78 -7.71 -16.32
C LYS A 295 9.28 -8.73 -17.33
N TYR A 296 10.20 -9.16 -18.19
CA TYR A 296 9.98 -10.14 -19.25
C TYR A 296 8.92 -9.75 -20.29
N ALA A 297 8.71 -8.45 -20.53
CA ALA A 297 7.87 -7.97 -21.62
C ALA A 297 8.22 -8.65 -22.96
N GLY A 298 7.23 -9.27 -23.59
CA GLY A 298 7.40 -10.01 -24.85
C GLY A 298 8.04 -11.39 -24.73
N THR A 299 8.34 -11.87 -23.51
CA THR A 299 8.91 -13.20 -23.25
C THR A 299 7.94 -14.06 -22.44
N PRO A 300 7.57 -15.28 -22.89
CA PRO A 300 6.73 -16.18 -22.12
C PRO A 300 7.37 -16.57 -20.77
N CYS A 301 6.59 -16.53 -19.71
CA CYS A 301 6.97 -16.96 -18.36
C CYS A 301 6.15 -18.17 -17.94
N GLY A 302 6.80 -19.17 -17.35
CA GLY A 302 6.12 -20.21 -16.58
C GLY A 302 5.98 -19.78 -15.13
N GLY A 303 4.85 -20.10 -14.51
CA GLY A 303 4.60 -19.68 -13.14
C GLY A 303 3.29 -20.17 -12.56
N TYR A 304 2.73 -19.40 -11.61
CA TYR A 304 1.52 -19.75 -10.90
C TYR A 304 0.55 -18.59 -10.79
N GLN A 305 -0.73 -18.92 -10.91
CA GLN A 305 -1.82 -18.05 -10.49
C GLN A 305 -2.22 -18.44 -9.08
N ILE A 306 -2.40 -17.44 -8.23
CA ILE A 306 -2.80 -17.58 -6.84
C ILE A 306 -4.32 -17.55 -6.76
N HIS A 307 -4.90 -18.62 -6.23
CA HIS A 307 -6.34 -18.73 -5.97
C HIS A 307 -6.58 -18.73 -4.47
N ILE A 308 -7.16 -17.66 -3.93
CA ILE A 308 -7.55 -17.58 -2.53
C ILE A 308 -8.77 -18.48 -2.30
N THR A 309 -8.61 -19.53 -1.50
CA THR A 309 -9.71 -20.46 -1.16
C THR A 309 -10.37 -20.12 0.18
N ASN A 310 -9.64 -19.44 1.07
CA ASN A 310 -10.19 -18.92 2.32
C ASN A 310 -9.37 -17.72 2.82
N ARG A 311 -9.87 -16.51 2.56
CA ARG A 311 -9.19 -15.26 2.93
C ARG A 311 -8.98 -15.06 4.43
N LYS A 312 -9.79 -15.70 5.30
CA LYS A 312 -9.67 -15.54 6.76
C LYS A 312 -8.42 -16.20 7.35
N ILE A 313 -7.93 -17.25 6.69
CA ILE A 313 -6.74 -17.99 7.14
C ILE A 313 -5.54 -17.82 6.18
N PHE A 314 -5.75 -17.15 5.05
CA PHE A 314 -4.72 -16.91 4.06
C PHE A 314 -3.72 -15.85 4.57
N LYS A 315 -2.44 -16.18 4.40
CA LYS A 315 -1.29 -15.40 4.84
C LYS A 315 -0.38 -15.11 3.63
N PRO A 316 -0.66 -14.05 2.84
CA PRO A 316 0.05 -13.75 1.59
C PRO A 316 1.55 -13.51 1.78
N TRP A 317 1.97 -12.82 2.84
CA TRP A 317 3.39 -12.57 3.10
C TRP A 317 4.13 -13.88 3.39
N ARG A 318 3.56 -14.77 4.21
CA ARG A 318 4.15 -16.09 4.47
C ARG A 318 4.25 -16.93 3.19
N LEU A 319 3.20 -16.93 2.36
CA LEU A 319 3.23 -17.61 1.07
C LEU A 319 4.42 -17.12 0.23
N ALA A 320 4.60 -15.80 0.13
CA ALA A 320 5.66 -15.20 -0.67
C ALA A 320 7.07 -15.57 -0.16
N GLN A 321 7.31 -15.53 1.15
CA GLN A 321 8.61 -15.94 1.71
C GLN A 321 8.93 -17.40 1.38
N VAL A 322 7.95 -18.29 1.57
CA VAL A 322 8.10 -19.72 1.27
C VAL A 322 8.33 -19.96 -0.22
N LEU A 323 7.63 -19.23 -1.08
CA LEU A 323 7.83 -19.29 -2.52
C LEU A 323 9.21 -18.80 -2.92
N CYS A 324 9.68 -17.64 -2.45
CA CYS A 324 11.03 -17.15 -2.73
C CYS A 324 12.09 -18.19 -2.34
N ARG A 325 11.96 -18.81 -1.17
CA ARG A 325 12.86 -19.90 -0.73
C ARG A 325 12.84 -21.08 -1.69
N GLU A 326 11.66 -21.58 -2.03
CA GLU A 326 11.52 -22.78 -2.85
C GLU A 326 11.92 -22.54 -4.31
N LEU A 327 11.54 -21.40 -4.88
CA LEU A 327 11.86 -21.02 -6.26
C LEU A 327 13.36 -20.81 -6.43
N ARG A 328 14.04 -20.22 -5.43
CA ARG A 328 15.51 -20.12 -5.42
C ARG A 328 16.16 -21.50 -5.45
N LEU A 329 15.64 -22.48 -4.71
CA LEU A 329 16.16 -23.85 -4.74
C LEU A 329 15.87 -24.59 -6.06
N ILE A 330 14.79 -24.25 -6.74
CA ILE A 330 14.41 -24.85 -8.02
C ILE A 330 15.25 -24.26 -9.16
N LEU A 331 15.43 -22.94 -9.19
CA LEU A 331 16.11 -22.23 -10.27
C LEU A 331 17.62 -22.10 -10.09
N GLY A 332 18.14 -22.24 -8.86
CA GLY A 332 19.57 -22.09 -8.59
C GLY A 332 20.08 -20.72 -9.06
N ASP A 333 21.08 -20.73 -9.93
CA ASP A 333 21.72 -19.52 -10.47
C ASP A 333 20.79 -18.66 -11.34
N ASN A 334 19.65 -19.20 -11.80
CA ASN A 334 18.65 -18.43 -12.56
C ASN A 334 17.75 -17.57 -11.65
N PHE A 335 17.80 -17.75 -10.33
CA PHE A 335 17.15 -16.86 -9.37
C PHE A 335 18.08 -15.71 -8.99
N ALA A 336 17.62 -14.47 -9.11
CA ALA A 336 18.38 -13.30 -8.66
C ALA A 336 17.56 -12.38 -7.75
N TRP A 337 18.23 -11.81 -6.77
CA TRP A 337 17.78 -10.58 -6.12
C TRP A 337 18.12 -9.41 -7.03
N LEU A 338 17.20 -8.46 -7.25
CA LEU A 338 17.52 -7.28 -8.04
C LEU A 338 18.48 -6.36 -7.27
N PRO A 339 19.46 -5.74 -7.94
CA PRO A 339 20.31 -4.72 -7.32
C PRO A 339 19.54 -3.41 -7.15
N PRO A 340 20.02 -2.47 -6.29
CA PRO A 340 19.51 -1.10 -6.28
C PRO A 340 19.67 -0.43 -7.66
N PRO A 341 18.86 0.59 -7.98
CA PRO A 341 17.93 1.28 -7.09
C PRO A 341 16.52 0.67 -7.01
N TYR A 342 15.79 1.00 -5.94
CA TYR A 342 14.35 0.72 -5.83
C TYR A 342 13.66 1.77 -4.96
N GLY A 343 12.52 2.31 -5.42
CA GLY A 343 11.76 3.31 -4.66
C GLY A 343 12.58 4.56 -4.29
N TYR A 344 13.51 4.99 -5.17
CA TYR A 344 14.46 6.08 -4.95
C TYR A 344 15.49 5.86 -3.82
N GLU A 345 15.63 4.62 -3.35
CA GLU A 345 16.77 4.17 -2.56
C GLU A 345 17.83 3.57 -3.50
N HIS A 346 19.08 4.01 -3.37
CA HIS A 346 20.17 3.74 -4.32
C HIS A 346 21.28 2.84 -3.75
N ILE A 347 21.24 2.54 -2.45
CA ILE A 347 22.30 1.80 -1.75
C ILE A 347 21.77 0.45 -1.26
N LYS A 348 20.59 0.44 -0.64
CA LYS A 348 20.05 -0.76 0.03
C LYS A 348 19.46 -1.73 -0.99
N LEU A 349 19.55 -3.03 -0.70
CA LEU A 349 18.98 -4.06 -1.58
C LEU A 349 17.44 -3.96 -1.62
N PRO A 350 16.81 -3.95 -2.80
CA PRO A 350 15.36 -3.92 -2.99
C PRO A 350 14.59 -4.93 -2.13
N ILE A 351 15.05 -6.19 -2.09
CA ILE A 351 14.40 -7.25 -1.30
C ILE A 351 14.47 -6.99 0.22
N ASP A 352 15.56 -6.37 0.69
CA ASP A 352 15.75 -6.08 2.11
C ASP A 352 14.85 -4.91 2.54
N ILE A 353 14.73 -3.86 1.71
CA ILE A 353 13.83 -2.72 1.99
C ILE A 353 12.35 -3.10 1.84
N LEU A 354 11.98 -3.95 0.87
CA LEU A 354 10.62 -4.46 0.72
C LEU A 354 10.18 -5.27 1.94
N ASN A 355 11.02 -6.24 2.36
CA ASN A 355 10.76 -7.01 3.58
C ASN A 355 10.95 -6.18 4.86
N GLY A 356 11.69 -5.08 4.79
CA GLY A 356 12.09 -4.29 5.95
C GLY A 356 13.03 -5.06 6.89
N SER A 357 13.71 -6.10 6.39
CA SER A 357 14.71 -6.85 7.14
C SER A 357 15.56 -7.69 6.19
N ALA A 358 16.88 -7.64 6.36
CA ALA A 358 17.80 -8.56 5.67
C ALA A 358 17.69 -10.01 6.16
N ASN A 359 17.09 -10.24 7.34
CA ASN A 359 16.95 -11.58 7.91
C ASN A 359 16.10 -12.51 7.04
N LEU A 360 15.13 -11.97 6.29
CA LEU A 360 14.31 -12.78 5.37
C LEU A 360 15.12 -13.25 4.17
N ARG A 361 15.91 -12.36 3.55
CA ARG A 361 16.82 -12.75 2.46
C ARG A 361 17.80 -13.81 2.94
N ASN A 362 18.43 -13.60 4.09
CA ASN A 362 19.36 -14.57 4.70
C ASN A 362 18.67 -15.91 4.98
N TRP A 363 17.43 -15.89 5.49
CA TRP A 363 16.61 -17.08 5.71
C TRP A 363 16.30 -17.84 4.42
N VAL A 364 16.01 -17.13 3.32
CA VAL A 364 15.84 -17.75 1.99
C VAL A 364 17.15 -18.39 1.52
N GLU A 365 18.25 -17.66 1.57
CA GLU A 365 19.56 -18.10 1.05
C GLU A 365 20.10 -19.34 1.77
N ARG A 366 19.87 -19.46 3.08
CA ARG A 366 20.30 -20.60 3.90
C ARG A 366 19.30 -21.76 3.96
N ASN A 367 18.23 -21.71 3.17
CA ASN A 367 17.12 -22.68 3.22
C ASN A 367 16.56 -22.88 4.65
N GLY A 368 16.22 -21.76 5.29
CA GLY A 368 15.76 -21.73 6.68
C GLY A 368 14.46 -22.50 6.92
N SER A 369 14.28 -22.87 8.18
CA SER A 369 13.15 -23.66 8.69
C SER A 369 11.90 -22.81 8.97
N LEU A 370 10.75 -23.47 9.14
CA LEU A 370 9.52 -22.80 9.56
C LEU A 370 9.66 -22.13 10.94
N ALA A 371 10.40 -22.75 11.87
CA ALA A 371 10.57 -22.21 13.21
C ALA A 371 11.32 -20.86 13.20
N GLU A 372 12.32 -20.72 12.34
CA GLU A 372 13.06 -19.46 12.16
C GLU A 372 12.20 -18.40 11.49
N LEU A 373 11.34 -18.77 10.53
CA LEU A 373 10.38 -17.84 9.93
C LEU A 373 9.37 -17.34 10.97
N ASP A 374 8.88 -18.24 11.83
CA ASP A 374 7.98 -17.89 12.95
C ASP A 374 8.65 -16.94 13.96
N GLU A 375 9.96 -17.10 14.20
CA GLU A 375 10.73 -16.20 15.07
C GLU A 375 10.88 -14.81 14.46
N ILE A 376 11.28 -14.75 13.18
CA ILE A 376 11.39 -13.49 12.41
C ILE A 376 10.07 -12.72 12.44
N GLU A 377 8.94 -13.40 12.21
CA GLU A 377 7.65 -12.73 12.17
C GLU A 377 7.18 -12.27 13.55
N ARG A 378 7.45 -13.03 14.62
CA ARG A 378 7.01 -12.64 15.98
C ARG A 378 7.85 -11.54 16.61
N HIS A 379 9.08 -11.32 16.12
CA HIS A 379 10.00 -10.36 16.71
C HIS A 379 9.39 -8.94 16.78
N GLY A 380 9.26 -8.40 17.99
CA GLY A 380 8.74 -7.05 18.26
C GLY A 380 7.22 -6.87 18.07
N ILE A 381 6.48 -7.88 17.59
CA ILE A 381 5.05 -7.73 17.27
C ILE A 381 4.20 -7.40 18.50
N SER A 382 4.52 -7.94 19.69
CA SER A 382 3.76 -7.61 20.91
C SER A 382 3.79 -6.11 21.21
N HIS A 383 4.95 -5.47 21.05
CA HIS A 383 5.11 -4.03 21.25
C HIS A 383 4.33 -3.21 20.21
N PHE A 384 4.32 -3.66 18.94
CA PHE A 384 3.48 -3.05 17.92
C PHE A 384 1.99 -3.16 18.26
N LEU A 385 1.53 -4.32 18.76
CA LEU A 385 0.15 -4.53 19.15
C LEU A 385 -0.27 -3.63 20.32
N GLU A 386 0.59 -3.47 21.33
CA GLU A 386 0.36 -2.53 22.45
C GLU A 386 0.17 -1.10 21.94
N LYS A 387 1.10 -0.62 21.09
CA LYS A 387 0.98 0.70 20.44
C LYS A 387 -0.28 0.83 19.59
N ARG A 388 -0.64 -0.23 18.86
CA ARG A 388 -1.82 -0.25 17.98
C ARG A 388 -3.10 -0.02 18.77
N GLU A 389 -3.29 -0.70 19.90
CA GLU A 389 -4.50 -0.55 20.73
C GLU A 389 -4.75 0.89 21.18
N GLU A 390 -3.67 1.65 21.40
CA GLU A 390 -3.75 3.04 21.85
C GLU A 390 -4.22 4.04 20.77
N ILE A 391 -4.27 3.63 19.50
CA ILE A 391 -4.60 4.51 18.35
C ILE A 391 -5.79 4.03 17.53
N LEU A 392 -6.45 2.93 17.91
CA LEU A 392 -7.58 2.40 17.14
C LEU A 392 -8.79 3.34 17.20
N LEU A 393 -9.40 3.57 16.03
CA LEU A 393 -10.61 4.38 15.88
C LEU A 393 -11.88 3.53 15.81
N TYR A 394 -11.74 2.24 15.49
CA TYR A 394 -12.84 1.35 15.16
C TYR A 394 -12.86 0.13 16.07
N ARG A 395 -14.06 -0.30 16.44
CA ARG A 395 -14.29 -1.47 17.31
C ARG A 395 -13.81 -2.75 16.64
N GLU A 396 -13.17 -3.61 17.43
CA GLU A 396 -12.78 -4.96 17.03
C GLU A 396 -13.97 -5.88 16.71
#